data_AF-A0A396S8L7-F1
#
_entry.id   AF-A0A396S8L7-F1
#
_cell.length_a   1.000
_cell.length_b   1.000
_cell.length_c   1.000
_cell.angle_alpha   90.00
_cell.angle_beta   90.00
_cell.angle_gamma   90.00
#
_symmetry.space_group_name_H-M   'P 1'
#
loop_
_entity.id
_entity.type
_entity.pdbx_description
1 polymer ?
#
loop_
_entity_poly.entity_id
_entity_poly.type
_entity_poly.pdbx_seq_one_letter_code
_entity_poly.pdbx_strand_id
1 'polypeptide(L)'
;MEVKETLVQQGKNVLNSMKDLKRLAHKEGRDRFDSFERFNANKHSFQVYSKIDAAVAQMDETQRFLQYMQNFGECFDSIRYDFEGEVDELLVEQRYLPVLEAYNEMVIGLDFEKEIINVKRF
;
A
#
# COMPACT_ATOMS: atom_id res chain seq x y z
N MET A 1 -1.03 -16.68 -15.53
CA MET A 1 -1.26 -16.08 -14.22
C MET A 1 -2.62 -15.42 -14.27
N GLU A 2 -3.54 -15.85 -13.42
CA GLU A 2 -4.88 -15.28 -13.40
C GLU A 2 -4.84 -13.83 -12.88
N VAL A 3 -5.84 -13.02 -13.25
CA VAL A 3 -5.90 -11.60 -12.85
C VAL A 3 -5.87 -11.47 -11.33
N LYS A 4 -6.57 -12.35 -10.60
CA LYS A 4 -6.58 -12.38 -9.13
C LYS A 4 -5.21 -12.68 -8.53
N GLU A 5 -4.50 -13.70 -9.03
CA GLU A 5 -3.12 -14.02 -8.58
C GLU A 5 -2.18 -12.82 -8.76
N THR A 6 -2.28 -12.17 -9.93
CA THR A 6 -1.48 -10.99 -10.25
C THR A 6 -1.78 -9.86 -9.26
N LEU A 7 -3.06 -9.63 -8.96
CA LEU A 7 -3.49 -8.59 -8.04
C LEU A 7 -2.97 -8.82 -6.62
N VAL A 8 -3.05 -10.05 -6.12
CA VAL A 8 -2.50 -10.40 -4.80
C VAL A 8 -1.00 -10.13 -4.76
N GLN A 9 -0.27 -10.52 -5.81
CA GLN A 9 1.16 -10.24 -5.90
C GLN A 9 1.47 -8.74 -5.91
N GLN A 10 0.69 -7.93 -6.65
CA GLN A 10 0.85 -6.48 -6.61
C GLN A 10 0.53 -5.90 -5.23
N GLY A 11 -0.48 -6.43 -4.55
CA GLY A 11 -0.81 -6.03 -3.17
C GLY A 11 0.37 -6.23 -2.24
N LYS A 12 1.03 -7.41 -2.29
CA LYS A 12 2.25 -7.67 -1.53
C LYS A 12 3.40 -6.73 -1.86
N ASN A 13 3.59 -6.41 -3.15
CA ASN A 13 4.61 -5.46 -3.57
C ASN A 13 4.38 -4.08 -2.93
N VAL A 14 3.11 -3.63 -2.90
CA VAL A 14 2.74 -2.41 -2.19
C VAL A 14 3.09 -2.51 -0.71
N LEU A 15 2.63 -3.55 -0.02
CA LEU A 15 2.88 -3.73 1.41
C LEU A 15 4.38 -3.71 1.75
N ASN A 16 5.21 -4.39 0.95
CA ASN A 16 6.66 -4.39 1.14
C ASN A 16 7.26 -2.98 0.96
N SER A 17 6.85 -2.24 -0.07
CA SER A 17 7.31 -0.86 -0.26
C SER A 17 6.81 0.10 0.83
N MET A 18 5.60 -0.11 1.35
CA MET A 18 5.07 0.66 2.49
C MET A 18 5.85 0.41 3.76
N LYS A 19 6.18 -0.86 4.05
CA LYS A 19 7.01 -1.24 5.18
C LYS A 19 8.36 -0.52 5.14
N ASP A 20 9.01 -0.52 3.98
CA ASP A 20 10.28 0.17 3.79
C ASP A 20 10.12 1.70 3.96
N LEU A 21 9.08 2.29 3.38
CA LEU A 21 8.83 3.73 3.51
C LEU A 21 8.54 4.14 4.95
N LYS A 22 7.71 3.39 5.67
CA LYS A 22 7.43 3.59 7.10
C LYS A 22 8.70 3.59 7.94
N ARG A 23 9.63 2.66 7.67
CA ARG A 23 10.94 2.61 8.36
C ARG A 23 11.79 3.85 8.12
N LEU A 24 11.50 4.63 7.08
CA LEU A 24 12.22 5.85 6.71
C LEU A 24 11.43 7.12 7.07
N ALA A 25 10.25 7.03 7.69
CA ALA A 25 9.41 8.20 7.98
C ALA A 25 10.12 9.25 8.84
N HIS A 26 10.90 8.80 9.83
CA HIS A 26 11.71 9.64 10.73
C HIS A 26 12.98 10.22 10.11
N LYS A 27 13.30 9.84 8.87
CA LYS A 27 14.51 10.32 8.16
C LYS A 27 14.11 11.39 7.17
N GLU A 28 15.10 12.16 6.72
CA GLU A 28 14.94 13.12 5.63
C GLU A 28 15.81 12.72 4.43
N GLY A 29 15.56 13.36 3.29
CA GLY A 29 16.42 13.26 2.12
C GLY A 29 16.05 12.16 1.13
N ARG A 30 17.02 11.86 0.26
CA ARG A 30 16.79 11.11 -0.98
C ARG A 30 16.31 9.68 -0.76
N ASP A 31 16.81 8.97 0.25
CA ASP A 31 16.41 7.58 0.51
C ASP A 31 14.91 7.45 0.82
N ARG A 32 14.36 8.40 1.59
CA ARG A 32 12.93 8.47 1.90
C ARG A 32 12.13 8.77 0.63
N PHE A 33 12.59 9.73 -0.17
CA PHE A 33 11.98 10.06 -1.46
C PHE A 33 11.96 8.88 -2.42
N ASP A 34 13.10 8.21 -2.63
CA ASP A 34 13.21 7.06 -3.53
C ASP A 34 12.29 5.90 -3.07
N SER A 35 12.16 5.70 -1.75
CA SER A 35 11.20 4.72 -1.20
C SER A 35 9.74 5.14 -1.41
N PHE A 36 9.43 6.43 -1.32
CA PHE A 36 8.11 6.98 -1.59
C PHE A 36 7.71 6.83 -3.07
N GLU A 37 8.63 7.10 -3.99
CA GLU A 37 8.40 6.89 -5.42
C GLU A 37 8.16 5.40 -5.74
N ARG A 38 8.94 4.51 -5.13
CA ARG A 38 8.74 3.05 -5.27
C ARG A 38 7.37 2.62 -4.74
N PHE A 39 6.93 3.16 -3.60
CA PHE A 39 5.58 2.94 -3.09
C PHE A 39 4.52 3.43 -4.09
N ASN A 40 4.66 4.64 -4.64
CA ASN A 40 3.72 5.17 -5.63
C ASN A 40 3.67 4.32 -6.90
N ALA A 41 4.81 3.83 -7.40
CA ALA A 41 4.88 2.95 -8.56
C ALA A 41 4.16 1.61 -8.33
N ASN A 42 4.35 1.00 -7.15
CA ASN A 42 3.66 -0.23 -6.78
C ASN A 42 2.15 0.01 -6.59
N LYS A 43 1.76 1.12 -5.94
CA LYS A 43 0.36 1.52 -5.77
C LYS A 43 -0.32 1.69 -7.12
N HIS A 44 0.34 2.37 -8.05
CA HIS A 44 -0.16 2.55 -9.41
C HIS A 44 -0.32 1.22 -10.14
N SER A 45 0.67 0.32 -10.01
CA SER A 45 0.60 -1.01 -10.61
C SER A 45 -0.63 -1.76 -10.09
N PHE A 46 -0.81 -1.82 -8.77
CA PHE A 46 -1.99 -2.42 -8.16
C PHE A 46 -3.30 -1.79 -8.69
N GLN A 47 -3.38 -0.45 -8.76
CA GLN A 47 -4.54 0.29 -9.28
C GLN A 47 -4.88 -0.04 -10.74
N VAL A 48 -3.88 -0.34 -11.57
CA VAL A 48 -4.11 -0.74 -12.96
C VAL A 48 -4.67 -2.16 -13.00
N TYR A 49 -4.04 -3.10 -12.29
CA TYR A 49 -4.48 -4.50 -12.28
C TYR A 49 -5.85 -4.68 -11.63
N SER A 50 -6.20 -3.89 -10.62
CA SER A 50 -7.52 -3.95 -9.97
C SER A 50 -8.68 -3.53 -10.88
N LYS A 51 -8.39 -2.85 -12.00
CA LYS A 51 -9.38 -2.37 -12.97
C LYS A 51 -9.52 -3.26 -14.20
N ILE A 52 -8.69 -4.30 -14.33
CA ILE A 52 -8.74 -5.21 -15.48
C ILE A 52 -10.01 -6.07 -15.44
N ASP A 53 -10.39 -6.52 -14.26
CA ASP A 53 -11.61 -7.30 -14.02
C ASP A 53 -12.67 -6.44 -13.33
N ALA A 54 -13.86 -6.35 -13.93
CA ALA A 54 -14.94 -5.52 -13.43
C ALA A 54 -15.49 -5.98 -12.07
N ALA A 55 -15.50 -7.30 -11.80
CA ALA A 55 -15.93 -7.83 -10.51
C ALA A 55 -14.95 -7.39 -9.43
N VAL A 56 -13.64 -7.53 -9.68
CA VAL A 56 -12.58 -7.07 -8.77
C VAL A 56 -12.65 -5.57 -8.52
N ALA A 57 -12.86 -4.78 -9.56
CA ALA A 57 -12.94 -3.32 -9.46
C ALA A 57 -14.12 -2.85 -8.59
N GLN A 58 -15.19 -3.64 -8.54
CA GLN A 58 -16.41 -3.35 -7.77
C GLN A 58 -16.41 -3.94 -6.37
N MET A 59 -15.42 -4.77 -6.01
CA MET A 59 -15.31 -5.32 -4.64
C MET A 59 -15.02 -4.22 -3.63
N ASP A 60 -15.81 -4.19 -2.56
CA ASP A 60 -15.66 -3.24 -1.46
C ASP A 60 -14.28 -3.37 -0.79
N GLU A 61 -13.76 -4.59 -0.65
CA GLU A 61 -12.46 -4.87 -0.06
C GLU A 61 -11.32 -4.28 -0.90
N THR A 62 -11.41 -4.41 -2.23
CA THR A 62 -10.44 -3.83 -3.17
C THR A 62 -10.45 -2.30 -3.09
N GLN A 63 -11.64 -1.70 -3.06
CA GLN A 63 -11.78 -0.24 -2.95
C GLN A 63 -11.29 0.29 -1.61
N ARG A 64 -11.57 -0.43 -0.52
CA ARG A 64 -11.08 -0.11 0.83
C ARG A 64 -9.56 -0.17 0.90
N PHE A 65 -8.95 -1.21 0.34
CA PHE A 65 -7.50 -1.33 0.29
C PHE A 65 -6.87 -0.17 -0.51
N LEU A 66 -7.45 0.19 -1.67
CA LEU A 66 -7.04 1.36 -2.44
C LEU A 66 -7.12 2.66 -1.64
N GLN A 67 -8.22 2.88 -0.93
CA GLN A 67 -8.43 4.08 -0.11
C GLN A 67 -7.41 4.17 1.02
N TYR A 68 -7.15 3.07 1.73
CA TYR A 68 -6.18 3.10 2.82
C TYR A 68 -4.74 3.27 2.32
N MET A 69 -4.37 2.67 1.18
CA MET A 69 -3.08 2.96 0.54
C MET A 69 -2.95 4.44 0.16
N GLN A 70 -4.03 5.04 -0.34
CA GLN A 70 -4.05 6.48 -0.65
C GLN A 70 -3.84 7.32 0.62
N ASN A 71 -4.59 7.04 1.68
CA ASN A 71 -4.45 7.75 2.95
C ASN A 71 -3.02 7.59 3.53
N PHE A 72 -2.42 6.40 3.46
CA PHE A 72 -1.03 6.23 3.89
C PHE A 72 -0.05 7.09 3.07
N GLY A 73 -0.23 7.13 1.74
CA GLY A 73 0.62 7.93 0.85
C GLY A 73 0.56 9.44 1.12
N GLU A 74 -0.60 9.95 1.53
CA GLU A 74 -0.80 11.38 1.86
C GLU A 74 0.05 11.84 3.05
N CYS A 75 0.48 10.93 3.94
CA CYS A 75 1.41 11.27 5.01
C CYS A 75 2.76 11.80 4.50
N PHE A 76 3.08 11.52 3.24
CA PHE A 76 4.36 11.82 2.59
C PHE A 76 4.21 12.87 1.47
N ASP A 77 3.06 13.57 1.37
CA ASP A 77 2.82 14.51 0.27
C ASP A 77 3.80 15.69 0.25
N SER A 78 4.34 16.10 1.40
CA SER A 78 5.40 17.11 1.51
C SER A 78 6.64 16.73 0.70
N ILE A 79 6.97 15.43 0.67
CA ILE A 79 8.16 14.88 0.02
C ILE A 79 8.11 14.98 -1.51
N ARG A 80 6.93 15.18 -2.10
CA ARG A 80 6.78 15.40 -3.55
C ARG A 80 7.47 16.67 -4.03
N TYR A 81 7.60 17.66 -3.16
CA TYR A 81 8.09 19.00 -3.50
C TYR A 81 9.38 19.34 -2.76
N ASP A 82 9.62 18.70 -1.62
CA ASP A 82 10.77 18.95 -0.76
C ASP A 82 11.27 17.64 -0.12
N PHE A 83 12.49 17.23 -0.43
CA PHE A 83 13.08 16.01 0.15
C PHE A 83 13.20 16.06 1.68
N GLU A 84 13.28 17.26 2.25
CA GLU A 84 13.35 17.52 3.70
C GLU A 84 11.97 17.78 4.32
N GLY A 85 10.89 17.69 3.52
CA GLY A 85 9.53 17.94 3.97
C GLY A 85 9.14 17.13 5.21
N GLU A 86 8.43 17.77 6.14
CA GLU A 86 8.01 17.15 7.38
C GLU A 86 7.02 15.99 7.14
N VAL A 87 7.15 14.93 7.94
CA VAL A 87 6.26 13.77 7.95
C VAL A 87 5.82 13.50 9.38
N ASP A 88 4.51 13.40 9.59
CA ASP A 88 3.95 13.01 10.88
C ASP A 88 4.08 11.49 11.07
N GLU A 89 5.12 11.07 11.80
CA GLU A 89 5.39 9.65 12.09
C GLU A 89 4.23 8.96 12.82
N LEU A 90 3.55 9.65 13.73
CA LEU A 90 2.43 9.08 14.47
C LEU A 90 1.27 8.80 13.51
N LEU A 91 1.00 9.72 12.58
CA LEU A 91 -0.01 9.52 11.56
C LEU A 91 0.36 8.38 10.59
N VAL A 92 1.64 8.24 10.23
CA VAL A 92 2.14 7.10 9.43
C VAL A 92 1.85 5.78 10.15
N GLU A 93 2.18 5.66 11.44
CA GLU A 93 1.89 4.45 12.22
C GLU A 93 0.38 4.15 12.26
N GLN A 94 -0.45 5.16 12.52
CA GLN A 94 -1.91 5.03 12.57
C GLN A 94 -2.51 4.60 11.23
N ARG A 95 -1.97 5.08 10.10
CA ARG A 95 -2.46 4.76 8.75
C ARG A 95 -1.87 3.47 8.18
N TYR A 96 -0.77 2.94 8.72
CA TYR A 96 -0.15 1.71 8.25
C TYR A 96 -0.99 0.46 8.59
N LEU A 97 -1.45 0.35 9.83
CA LEU A 97 -2.19 -0.83 10.32
C LEU A 97 -3.47 -1.13 9.51
N PRO A 98 -4.35 -0.14 9.23
CA PRO A 98 -5.57 -0.38 8.44
C PRO A 98 -5.29 -0.92 7.03
N VAL A 99 -4.13 -0.58 6.44
CA VAL A 99 -3.78 -1.06 5.09
C VAL A 99 -3.47 -2.56 5.12
N LEU A 100 -2.79 -3.04 6.15
CA LEU A 100 -2.49 -4.47 6.32
C LEU A 100 -3.77 -5.28 6.54
N GLU A 101 -4.68 -4.75 7.34
CA GLU A 101 -5.99 -5.36 7.60
C GLU A 101 -6.83 -5.43 6.32
N ALA A 102 -6.92 -4.32 5.57
CA ALA A 102 -7.66 -4.29 4.30
C ALA A 102 -7.05 -5.19 3.22
N TYR A 103 -5.72 -5.37 3.19
CA TYR A 103 -5.11 -6.38 2.32
C TYR A 103 -5.58 -7.79 2.68
N ASN A 104 -5.62 -8.14 3.96
CA ASN A 104 -6.08 -9.45 4.41
C ASN A 104 -7.57 -9.67 4.05
N GLU A 105 -8.41 -8.66 4.23
CA GLU A 105 -9.82 -8.71 3.80
C GLU A 105 -9.94 -8.93 2.28
N MET A 106 -9.14 -8.21 1.50
CA MET A 106 -9.12 -8.34 0.04
C MET A 106 -8.70 -9.74 -0.41
N VAL A 107 -7.61 -10.31 0.14
CA VAL A 107 -7.19 -11.66 -0.26
C VAL A 107 -8.20 -12.73 0.16
N ILE A 108 -8.94 -12.54 1.25
CA ILE A 108 -10.08 -13.41 1.61
C ILE A 108 -11.18 -13.28 0.56
N GLY A 109 -11.59 -12.06 0.20
CA GLY A 109 -12.62 -11.82 -0.81
C GLY A 109 -12.27 -12.33 -2.21
N LEU A 110 -10.97 -12.57 -2.48
CA LEU A 110 -10.48 -13.11 -3.75
C LEU A 110 -10.31 -14.64 -3.75
N ASP A 111 -10.57 -15.32 -2.63
CA ASP A 111 -10.31 -16.76 -2.40
C ASP A 111 -8.80 -17.11 -2.33
N PHE A 112 -8.00 -16.23 -1.70
CA PHE A 112 -6.54 -16.35 -1.53
C PHE A 112 -6.12 -16.31 -0.04
N GLU A 113 -6.80 -17.04 0.84
CA GLU A 113 -6.56 -17.00 2.29
C GLU A 113 -5.15 -17.45 2.68
N LYS A 114 -4.50 -18.28 1.85
CA LYS A 114 -3.08 -18.67 2.01
C LYS A 114 -2.12 -17.47 1.95
N GLU A 115 -2.57 -16.34 1.42
CA GLU A 115 -1.79 -15.11 1.20
C GLU A 115 -1.97 -14.08 2.32
N ILE A 116 -2.78 -14.40 3.34
CA ILE A 116 -2.96 -13.60 4.56
C ILE A 116 -1.61 -13.39 5.26
N ILE A 117 -1.37 -12.15 5.69
CA ILE A 117 -0.20 -11.76 6.45
C ILE A 117 -0.50 -11.64 7.95
N ASN A 118 0.54 -11.80 8.78
CA ASN A 118 0.45 -11.49 10.20
C ASN A 118 0.65 -9.99 10.41
N VAL A 119 -0.46 -9.27 10.60
CA VAL A 119 -0.50 -7.82 10.78
C VAL A 119 0.43 -7.32 11.90
N LYS A 120 0.61 -8.08 12.99
CA LYS A 120 1.46 -7.69 14.12
C LYS A 120 2.96 -7.84 13.86
N ARG A 121 3.33 -8.59 12.82
CA ARG A 121 4.72 -8.92 12.48
C ARG A 121 5.15 -8.39 11.11
N PHE A 122 4.23 -7.80 10.36
CA PHE A 122 4.45 -7.38 8.99
C PHE A 122 5.16 -6.02 8.92
#